data_AF-A0A2W6CCZ8-F1
#
_entry.id   AF-A0A2W6CCZ8-F1
#
_cell.length_a   1.000
_cell.length_b   1.000
_cell.length_c   1.000
_cell.angle_alpha   90.00
_cell.angle_beta   90.00
_cell.angle_gamma   90.00
#
_symmetry.space_group_name_H-M   'P 1'
#
loop_
_entity.id
_entity.type
_entity.pdbx_description
1 polymer ?
#
loop_
_entity_poly.entity_id
_entity_poly.type
_entity_poly.pdbx_seq_one_letter_code
_entity_poly.pdbx_strand_id
1 'polypeptide(L)'
;MNLWRTKTIEQSISDTEEPTHQLRKRLGPIDLTVFGVGVVIGTGIFVLTGKAAGVQAGPAVALSFVFAGIACALAALCYAEFASTVPVAGSAYTFSYASLGELVAWIIGWDLVLELALGASTVAVGWSTYFADVMKSAGITIPDFAYGEKHNLVAAAIVLVLTG
;
A
#
# COMPACT_ATOMS: atom_id res chain seq x y z
N MET A 1 10.69 30.15 -7.99
CA MET A 1 10.02 28.96 -7.40
C MET A 1 10.62 28.77 -6.02
N ASN A 2 9.86 28.96 -4.94
CA ASN A 2 10.38 28.82 -3.58
C ASN A 2 10.37 27.35 -3.18
N LEU A 3 11.51 26.67 -3.28
CA LEU A 3 11.67 25.24 -2.95
C LEU A 3 11.22 24.84 -1.54
N TRP A 4 11.06 25.81 -0.64
CA TRP A 4 10.68 25.64 0.77
C TRP A 4 9.26 26.09 1.08
N ARG A 5 8.44 26.36 0.05
CA ARG A 5 7.06 26.80 0.27
C ARG A 5 6.26 25.66 0.91
N THR A 6 5.65 25.93 2.05
CA THR A 6 4.65 25.05 2.67
C THR A 6 3.26 25.46 2.19
N LYS A 7 2.38 24.50 2.01
CA LYS A 7 0.96 24.74 1.72
C LYS A 7 0.28 24.82 3.07
N THR A 8 -0.44 25.90 3.30
CA THR A 8 -1.14 26.10 4.55
C THR A 8 -2.22 25.03 4.67
N ILE A 9 -2.38 24.47 5.87
CA ILE A 9 -3.33 23.39 6.14
C ILE A 9 -4.75 23.83 5.75
N GLU A 10 -5.08 25.10 5.98
CA GLU A 10 -6.34 25.74 5.62
C GLU A 10 -6.63 25.69 4.11
N GLN A 11 -5.60 25.84 3.26
CA GLN A 11 -5.78 25.72 1.81
C GLN A 11 -6.05 24.26 1.41
N SER A 12 -5.38 23.29 2.04
CA SER A 12 -5.65 21.87 1.78
C SER A 12 -7.02 21.42 2.28
N ILE A 13 -7.49 21.96 3.40
CA ILE A 13 -8.87 21.74 3.90
C ILE A 13 -9.87 22.36 2.92
N SER A 14 -9.65 23.61 2.51
CA SER A 14 -10.51 24.30 1.53
C SER A 14 -10.63 23.53 0.21
N ASP A 15 -9.53 23.00 -0.32
CA ASP A 15 -9.55 22.19 -1.55
C ASP A 15 -10.32 20.86 -1.37
N THR A 16 -10.28 20.29 -0.16
CA THR A 16 -11.01 19.06 0.18
C THR A 16 -12.51 19.32 0.38
N GLU A 17 -12.89 20.54 0.77
CA GLU A 17 -14.25 20.95 1.06
C GLU A 17 -14.95 21.64 -0.12
N GLU A 18 -14.37 21.64 -1.32
CA GLU A 18 -15.01 22.23 -2.50
C GLU A 18 -16.43 21.68 -2.72
N PRO A 19 -17.46 22.55 -2.80
CA PRO A 19 -18.87 22.13 -2.77
C PRO A 19 -19.29 21.25 -3.96
N THR A 20 -18.52 21.26 -5.05
CA THR A 20 -18.75 20.43 -6.24
C THR A 20 -18.26 18.99 -6.10
N HIS A 21 -17.35 18.68 -5.15
CA HIS A 21 -16.72 17.37 -4.98
C HIS A 21 -16.91 16.76 -3.57
N GLN A 22 -17.86 17.26 -2.76
CA GLN A 22 -18.06 16.73 -1.40
C GLN A 22 -18.70 15.33 -1.39
N LEU A 23 -17.96 14.35 -0.85
CA LEU A 23 -18.44 13.02 -0.54
C LEU A 23 -19.20 13.00 0.80
N ARG A 24 -20.24 12.15 0.89
CA ARG A 24 -20.99 11.95 2.14
C ARG A 24 -20.11 11.19 3.15
N LYS A 25 -19.67 11.86 4.22
CA LYS A 25 -18.93 11.25 5.33
C LYS A 25 -19.82 10.22 6.04
N ARG A 26 -19.60 8.93 5.77
CA ARG A 26 -20.37 7.80 6.31
C ARG A 26 -19.54 6.76 7.05
N LEU A 27 -18.22 6.74 6.83
CA LEU A 27 -17.34 5.74 7.45
C LEU A 27 -17.14 6.08 8.93
N GLY A 28 -17.52 5.13 9.79
CA GLY A 28 -17.24 5.17 11.22
C GLY A 28 -15.87 4.56 11.57
N PRO A 29 -15.50 4.56 12.86
CA PRO A 29 -14.22 4.01 13.33
C PRO A 29 -14.03 2.52 12.99
N ILE A 30 -15.10 1.74 13.07
CA ILE A 30 -15.08 0.31 12.74
C ILE A 30 -14.85 0.12 11.25
N ASP A 31 -15.56 0.87 10.40
CA ASP A 31 -15.42 0.78 8.95
C ASP A 31 -13.99 1.11 8.51
N LEU A 32 -13.38 2.14 9.10
CA LEU A 32 -11.99 2.53 8.85
C LEU A 32 -10.98 1.48 9.33
N THR A 33 -11.26 0.84 10.46
CA THR A 33 -10.39 -0.23 10.98
C THR A 33 -10.44 -1.46 10.07
N VAL A 34 -11.64 -1.89 9.67
CA VAL A 34 -11.82 -3.02 8.75
C VAL A 34 -11.19 -2.71 7.39
N PHE A 35 -11.36 -1.49 6.89
CA PHE A 35 -10.70 -1.02 5.68
C PHE A 35 -9.17 -1.11 5.79
N GLY A 36 -8.59 -0.60 6.87
CA GLY A 36 -7.15 -0.67 7.12
C GLY A 36 -6.62 -2.10 7.16
N VAL A 37 -7.30 -3.01 7.89
CA VAL A 37 -6.94 -4.44 7.93
C VAL A 37 -7.01 -5.09 6.55
N GLY A 38 -8.05 -4.77 5.76
CA GLY A 38 -8.21 -5.27 4.40
C GLY A 38 -7.11 -4.81 3.44
N VAL A 39 -6.60 -3.59 3.60
CA VAL A 39 -5.49 -3.07 2.78
C VAL A 39 -4.14 -3.70 3.19
N VAL A 40 -3.93 -3.99 4.47
CA VAL A 40 -2.67 -4.55 4.98
C VAL A 40 -2.52 -6.05 4.71
N ILE A 41 -3.60 -6.82 4.82
CA ILE A 41 -3.55 -8.27 4.62
C ILE A 41 -3.54 -8.58 3.12
N GLY A 42 -2.45 -9.16 2.63
CA GLY A 42 -2.34 -9.58 1.24
C GLY A 42 -1.13 -10.48 0.98
N THR A 43 -0.53 -10.33 -0.19
CA THR A 43 0.59 -11.16 -0.68
C THR A 43 1.75 -11.30 0.30
N GLY A 44 2.01 -10.30 1.15
CA GLY A 44 3.07 -10.34 2.15
C GLY A 44 2.97 -11.52 3.12
N ILE A 45 1.80 -11.71 3.77
CA ILE A 45 1.65 -12.79 4.75
C ILE A 45 1.53 -14.16 4.07
N PHE A 46 0.88 -14.22 2.91
CA PHE A 46 0.60 -15.49 2.23
C PHE A 46 1.80 -16.03 1.44
N VAL A 47 2.49 -15.19 0.66
CA VAL A 47 3.63 -15.61 -0.18
C VAL A 47 4.97 -15.37 0.51
N LEU A 48 5.23 -14.13 0.93
CA LEU A 48 6.58 -13.73 1.35
C LEU A 48 6.99 -14.39 2.66
N THR A 49 6.05 -14.64 3.58
CA THR A 49 6.31 -15.37 4.83
C THR A 49 6.91 -16.74 4.59
N GLY A 50 6.36 -17.52 3.65
CA GLY A 50 6.86 -18.85 3.32
C GLY A 50 8.29 -18.79 2.78
N LYS A 51 8.58 -17.81 1.91
CA LYS A 51 9.93 -17.57 1.39
C LYS A 51 10.89 -17.14 2.52
N ALA A 52 10.49 -16.21 3.37
CA ALA A 52 11.31 -15.74 4.50
C ALA A 52 11.61 -16.89 5.49
N ALA A 53 10.63 -17.74 5.79
CA ALA A 53 10.82 -18.92 6.62
C ALA A 53 11.74 -19.95 5.95
N GLY A 54 11.57 -20.21 4.65
CA GLY A 54 12.31 -21.25 3.95
C GLY A 54 13.78 -20.92 3.67
N VAL A 55 14.11 -19.65 3.37
CA VAL A 55 15.46 -19.27 2.91
C VAL A 55 16.21 -18.25 3.77
N GLN A 56 15.54 -17.55 4.70
CA GLN A 56 16.17 -16.47 5.47
C GLN A 56 16.21 -16.74 6.98
N ALA A 57 15.05 -16.86 7.62
CA ALA A 57 14.94 -16.87 9.08
C ALA A 57 14.64 -18.25 9.68
N GLY A 58 14.18 -19.22 8.89
CA GLY A 58 13.78 -20.52 9.43
C GLY A 58 12.63 -20.40 10.44
N PRO A 59 12.61 -21.23 11.50
CA PRO A 59 11.64 -21.12 12.58
C PRO A 59 11.64 -19.76 13.30
N ALA A 60 12.74 -18.99 13.21
CA ALA A 60 12.86 -17.67 13.84
C ALA A 60 12.09 -16.57 13.10
N VAL A 61 11.41 -16.87 11.98
CA VAL A 61 10.57 -15.90 11.25
C VAL A 61 9.52 -15.23 12.15
N ALA A 62 9.00 -15.94 13.15
CA ALA A 62 8.06 -15.39 14.13
C ALA A 62 8.68 -14.22 14.91
N LEU A 63 9.96 -14.31 15.28
CA LEU A 63 10.66 -13.21 15.96
C LEU A 63 10.86 -12.02 15.01
N SER A 64 11.16 -12.26 13.73
CA SER A 64 11.25 -11.20 12.72
C SER A 64 9.93 -10.43 12.59
N PHE A 65 8.79 -11.12 12.62
CA PHE A 65 7.47 -10.47 12.61
C PHE A 65 7.20 -9.64 13.86
N VAL A 66 7.66 -10.07 15.04
CA VAL A 66 7.52 -9.29 16.27
C VAL A 66 8.30 -7.98 16.16
N PHE A 67 9.57 -8.02 15.73
CA PHE A 67 10.37 -6.80 15.56
C PHE A 67 9.81 -5.86 14.49
N ALA A 68 9.38 -6.41 13.35
CA ALA A 68 8.73 -5.63 12.30
C ALA A 68 7.42 -5.00 12.81
N GLY A 69 6.62 -5.75 13.55
CA GLY A 69 5.36 -5.27 14.14
C GLY A 69 5.57 -4.11 15.11
N ILE A 70 6.61 -4.16 15.96
CA ILE A 70 6.96 -3.06 16.87
C ILE A 70 7.35 -1.81 16.07
N ALA A 71 8.19 -1.96 15.04
CA ALA A 71 8.59 -0.84 14.19
C ALA A 71 7.38 -0.21 13.46
N CYS A 72 6.49 -1.03 12.91
CA CYS A 72 5.26 -0.57 12.27
C CYS A 72 4.31 0.11 13.27
N ALA A 73 4.19 -0.39 14.51
CA ALA A 73 3.35 0.22 15.54
C ALA A 73 3.84 1.61 15.93
N LEU A 74 5.16 1.79 16.09
CA LEU A 74 5.75 3.11 16.36
C LEU A 74 5.50 4.08 15.21
N ALA A 75 5.69 3.64 13.96
CA ALA A 75 5.38 4.46 12.79
C ALA A 75 3.87 4.81 12.72
N ALA A 76 2.98 3.85 12.99
CA ALA A 76 1.54 4.05 12.98
C ALA A 76 1.09 5.09 14.01
N LEU A 77 1.74 5.15 15.19
CA LEU A 77 1.46 6.19 16.20
C LEU A 77 1.81 7.59 15.69
N CYS A 78 2.96 7.77 15.03
CA CYS A 78 3.32 9.05 14.39
C CYS A 78 2.30 9.43 13.30
N TYR A 79 1.86 8.47 12.48
CA TYR A 79 0.85 8.73 11.45
C TYR A 79 -0.53 9.06 12.05
N ALA A 80 -0.90 8.44 13.19
CA ALA A 80 -2.13 8.76 13.88
C ALA A 80 -2.13 10.20 14.43
N GLU A 81 -1.00 10.66 14.96
CA GLU A 81 -0.82 12.05 15.38
C GLU A 81 -0.98 13.03 14.20
N PHE A 82 -0.34 12.75 13.06
CA PHE A 82 -0.49 13.57 11.85
C PHE A 82 -1.92 13.56 11.29
N ALA A 83 -2.58 12.40 11.25
CA ALA A 83 -3.96 12.30 10.78
C ALA A 83 -4.96 13.05 11.69
N SER A 84 -4.69 13.11 12.99
CA SER A 84 -5.52 13.85 13.95
C SER A 84 -5.33 15.37 13.87
N THR A 85 -4.13 15.83 13.49
CA THR A 85 -3.78 17.26 13.41
C THR A 85 -4.06 17.87 12.04
N VAL A 86 -3.98 17.07 10.96
CA VAL A 86 -4.22 17.50 9.59
C VAL A 86 -5.34 16.65 8.99
N PRO A 87 -6.64 16.95 9.27
CA PRO A 87 -7.78 16.12 8.90
C PRO A 87 -8.19 16.29 7.42
N VAL A 88 -7.21 16.18 6.53
CA VAL A 88 -7.38 16.26 5.07
C VAL A 88 -7.20 14.87 4.47
N ALA A 89 -7.86 14.60 3.35
CA ALA A 89 -7.62 13.37 2.61
C ALA A 89 -6.19 13.41 2.04
N GLY A 90 -5.28 12.63 2.63
CA GLY A 90 -3.86 12.65 2.26
C GLY A 90 -3.05 11.55 2.95
N SER A 91 -1.86 11.30 2.41
CA SER A 91 -0.85 10.40 2.97
C SER A 91 0.45 11.17 3.29
N ALA A 92 1.58 10.49 3.40
CA ALA A 92 2.89 11.06 3.77
C ALA A 92 3.25 12.33 2.99
N TYR A 93 2.95 12.38 1.68
CA TYR A 93 3.11 13.56 0.84
C TYR A 93 2.48 14.82 1.46
N THR A 94 1.22 14.73 1.88
CA THR A 94 0.47 15.87 2.40
C THR A 94 1.02 16.33 3.76
N PHE A 95 1.41 15.38 4.61
CA PHE A 95 2.02 15.68 5.92
C PHE A 95 3.38 16.34 5.77
N SER A 96 4.21 15.87 4.83
CA SER A 96 5.51 16.49 4.53
C SER A 96 5.39 17.84 3.84
N TYR A 97 4.38 18.04 3.00
CA TYR A 97 4.11 19.36 2.39
C TYR A 97 3.72 20.39 3.45
N ALA A 98 2.95 19.98 4.45
CA ALA A 98 2.54 20.84 5.56
C ALA A 98 3.71 21.17 6.52
N SER A 99 4.62 20.23 6.77
CA SER A 99 5.66 20.36 7.80
C SER A 99 7.06 20.76 7.29
N LEU A 100 7.50 20.20 6.15
CA LEU A 100 8.89 20.29 5.66
C LEU A 100 9.03 21.11 4.38
N GLY A 101 7.94 21.33 3.65
CA GLY A 101 7.89 22.16 2.45
C GLY A 101 7.95 21.37 1.14
N GLU A 102 7.82 22.12 0.04
CA GLU A 102 7.56 21.60 -1.31
C GLU A 102 8.62 20.62 -1.83
N LEU A 103 9.93 20.87 -1.64
CA LEU A 103 10.98 19.98 -2.15
C LEU A 103 10.93 18.58 -1.50
N VAL A 104 10.82 18.53 -0.17
CA VAL A 104 10.77 17.25 0.56
C VAL A 104 9.49 16.51 0.23
N ALA A 105 8.36 17.23 0.18
CA ALA A 105 7.09 16.66 -0.24
C ALA A 105 7.16 16.11 -1.67
N TRP A 106 7.79 16.81 -2.62
CA TRP A 106 7.93 16.35 -4.00
C TRP A 106 8.74 15.05 -4.09
N ILE A 107 9.85 14.94 -3.35
CA ILE A 107 10.64 13.70 -3.28
C ILE A 107 9.78 12.55 -2.75
N ILE A 108 9.08 12.76 -1.64
CA ILE A 108 8.20 11.74 -1.03
C ILE A 108 7.02 11.39 -1.95
N GLY A 109 6.49 12.36 -2.70
CA GLY A 109 5.44 12.13 -3.68
C GLY A 109 5.87 11.16 -4.78
N TRP A 110 7.07 11.36 -5.33
CA TRP A 110 7.63 10.44 -6.33
C TRP A 110 7.97 9.07 -5.73
N ASP A 111 8.50 9.04 -4.52
CA ASP A 111 8.76 7.81 -3.77
C ASP A 111 7.47 6.99 -3.60
N LEU A 112 6.38 7.62 -3.13
CA LEU A 112 5.08 6.97 -2.97
C LEU A 112 4.51 6.45 -4.30
N VAL A 113 4.65 7.20 -5.40
CA VAL A 113 4.19 6.74 -6.72
C VAL A 113 4.93 5.47 -7.14
N LEU A 114 6.25 5.43 -6.94
CA LEU A 114 7.06 4.26 -7.25
C LEU A 114 6.76 3.10 -6.29
N GLU A 115 6.60 3.37 -5.00
CA GLU A 115 6.24 2.39 -3.99
C GLU A 115 4.90 1.73 -4.30
N LEU A 116 3.87 2.52 -4.61
CA LEU A 116 2.54 2.00 -4.97
C LEU A 116 2.55 1.22 -6.28
N ALA A 117 3.32 1.67 -7.29
CA ALA A 117 3.44 0.96 -8.55
C ALA A 117 4.14 -0.41 -8.39
N LEU A 118 5.24 -0.44 -7.63
CA LEU A 118 5.95 -1.67 -7.30
C LEU A 118 5.11 -2.58 -6.39
N GLY A 119 4.40 -2.00 -5.43
CA GLY A 119 3.48 -2.70 -4.53
C GLY A 119 2.36 -3.39 -5.29
N ALA A 120 1.66 -2.67 -6.17
CA ALA A 120 0.60 -3.22 -7.02
C ALA A 120 1.13 -4.36 -7.91
N SER A 121 2.31 -4.17 -8.52
CA SER A 121 2.96 -5.19 -9.34
C SER A 121 3.30 -6.45 -8.54
N THR A 122 3.86 -6.27 -7.34
CA THR A 122 4.21 -7.39 -6.44
C THR A 122 2.98 -8.15 -5.97
N VAL A 123 1.90 -7.45 -5.63
CA VAL A 123 0.64 -8.05 -5.22
C VAL A 123 0.04 -8.87 -6.37
N ALA A 124 0.00 -8.31 -7.58
CA ALA A 124 -0.51 -9.01 -8.77
C ALA A 124 0.29 -10.27 -9.10
N VAL A 125 1.64 -10.22 -9.00
CA VAL A 125 2.49 -11.40 -9.20
C VAL A 125 2.19 -12.48 -8.16
N GLY A 126 2.07 -12.11 -6.88
CA GLY A 126 1.75 -13.09 -5.82
C GLY A 126 0.36 -13.71 -5.94
N TRP A 127 -0.65 -12.94 -6.37
CA TRP A 127 -1.97 -13.50 -6.65
C TRP A 127 -1.97 -14.42 -7.87
N SER A 128 -1.20 -14.06 -8.89
CA SER A 128 -1.00 -14.89 -10.07
C SER A 128 -0.39 -16.26 -9.70
N THR A 129 0.55 -16.29 -8.75
CA THR A 129 1.13 -17.55 -8.24
C THR A 129 0.10 -18.42 -7.56
N TYR A 130 -0.66 -17.84 -6.64
CA TYR A 130 -1.73 -18.54 -5.95
C TYR A 130 -2.81 -19.05 -6.89
N PHE A 131 -3.19 -18.26 -7.88
CA PHE A 131 -4.18 -18.66 -8.88
C PHE A 131 -3.70 -19.87 -9.67
N ALA A 132 -2.44 -19.90 -10.11
CA ALA A 132 -1.88 -21.05 -10.81
C ALA A 132 -1.86 -22.32 -9.94
N ASP A 133 -1.52 -22.21 -8.66
CA ASP A 133 -1.53 -23.34 -7.72
C ASP A 133 -2.94 -23.89 -7.48
N VAL A 134 -3.94 -23.01 -7.37
CA VAL A 134 -5.35 -23.39 -7.26
C VAL A 134 -5.84 -24.10 -8.52
N MET A 135 -5.53 -23.56 -9.71
CA MET A 135 -5.91 -24.18 -10.98
C MET A 135 -5.26 -25.54 -11.17
N LYS A 136 -3.98 -25.68 -10.79
CA LYS A 136 -3.28 -26.96 -10.77
C LYS A 136 -3.95 -27.97 -9.84
N SER A 137 -4.38 -27.52 -8.66
CA SER A 137 -5.13 -28.37 -7.70
C SER A 137 -6.51 -28.80 -8.25
N ALA A 138 -7.11 -28.00 -9.14
CA ALA A 138 -8.33 -28.33 -9.87
C ALA A 138 -8.09 -29.20 -11.12
N GLY A 139 -6.85 -29.61 -11.40
CA GLY A 139 -6.48 -30.43 -12.56
C GLY A 139 -6.25 -29.66 -13.87
N ILE A 140 -6.23 -28.32 -13.83
CA ILE A 140 -5.98 -27.47 -14.99
C ILE A 140 -4.56 -26.91 -14.90
N THR A 141 -3.67 -27.38 -15.77
CA THR A 141 -2.29 -26.89 -15.85
C THR A 141 -2.24 -25.63 -16.70
N ILE A 142 -1.95 -24.49 -16.09
CA ILE A 142 -1.67 -23.26 -16.82
C ILE A 142 -0.29 -23.41 -17.49
N PRO A 143 -0.15 -23.14 -18.80
CA PRO A 143 1.14 -23.27 -19.47
C PRO A 143 2.15 -22.22 -19.00
N ASP A 144 3.42 -22.61 -18.87
CA ASP A 144 4.52 -21.79 -18.32
C ASP A 144 4.73 -20.44 -19.03
N PHE A 145 4.27 -20.30 -20.28
CA PHE A 145 4.33 -19.00 -20.98
C PHE A 145 3.35 -17.96 -20.42
N ALA A 146 2.25 -18.41 -19.80
CA ALA A 146 1.19 -17.56 -19.27
C ALA A 146 1.46 -17.11 -17.84
N TYR A 147 2.28 -17.85 -17.10
CA TYR A 147 2.61 -17.59 -15.71
C TYR A 147 4.02 -18.10 -15.38
N GLY A 148 4.98 -17.18 -15.17
CA GLY A 148 6.37 -17.50 -14.81
C GLY A 148 7.23 -16.26 -14.54
N GLU A 149 8.51 -16.46 -14.19
CA GLU A 149 9.43 -15.37 -13.81
C GLU A 149 9.76 -14.40 -14.97
N LYS A 150 9.72 -14.88 -16.22
CA LYS A 150 10.02 -14.05 -17.41
C LYS A 150 8.79 -13.36 -17.99
N HIS A 151 7.63 -14.03 -18.00
CA HIS A 151 6.38 -13.52 -18.52
C HIS A 151 5.24 -13.94 -17.58
N ASN A 152 4.49 -12.97 -17.06
CA ASN A 152 3.37 -13.21 -16.15
C ASN A 152 2.11 -12.53 -16.70
N LEU A 153 1.52 -13.17 -17.72
CA LEU A 153 0.32 -12.68 -18.39
C LEU A 153 -0.89 -12.69 -17.46
N VAL A 154 -0.95 -13.64 -16.53
CA VAL A 154 -2.00 -13.71 -15.49
C VAL A 154 -1.91 -12.50 -14.54
N ALA A 155 -0.70 -12.09 -14.11
CA ALA A 155 -0.53 -10.87 -13.31
C ALA A 155 -0.91 -9.61 -14.10
N ALA A 156 -0.53 -9.54 -15.38
CA ALA A 156 -0.91 -8.42 -16.25
C ALA A 156 -2.44 -8.33 -16.42
N ALA A 157 -3.12 -9.47 -16.58
CA ALA A 157 -4.58 -9.53 -16.64
C ALA A 157 -5.22 -9.10 -15.31
N ILE A 158 -4.69 -9.52 -14.16
CA ILE A 158 -5.17 -9.09 -12.83
C ILE A 158 -5.06 -7.57 -12.70
N VAL A 159 -3.91 -6.98 -13.07
CA VAL A 159 -3.75 -5.52 -13.05
C VAL A 159 -4.76 -4.85 -13.96
N LEU A 160 -4.86 -5.28 -15.23
CA LEU A 160 -5.78 -4.69 -16.21
C LEU A 160 -7.25 -4.76 -15.76
N VAL A 161 -7.69 -5.86 -15.14
CA VAL A 161 -9.06 -6.00 -14.64
C VAL A 161 -9.32 -5.11 -13.43
N LEU A 162 -8.32 -4.92 -12.57
CA LEU A 162 -8.47 -4.08 -11.37
C LEU A 162 -8.30 -2.58 -11.66
N THR A 163 -7.58 -2.21 -12.73
CA THR A 163 -7.34 -0.81 -13.12
C THR A 163 -8.18 -0.33 -14.30
N GLY A 164 -8.86 -1.24 -15.00
CA GLY A 164 -9.66 -0.98 -16.20
C GLY A 164 -11.12 -0.65 -15.94
#